data_AF-A0A6H1REA1-F1
#
_entry.id   AF-A0A6H1REA1-F1
#
_cell.length_a   1.000
_cell.length_b   1.000
_cell.length_c   1.000
_cell.angle_alpha   90.00
_cell.angle_beta   90.00
_cell.angle_gamma   90.00
#
_symmetry.space_group_name_H-M   'P 1'
#
loop_
_entity.id
_entity.type
_entity.pdbx_description
1 polymer ?
#
loop_
_entity_poly.entity_id
_entity_poly.type
_entity_poly.pdbx_seq_one_letter_code
_entity_poly.pdbx_strand_id
1 'polypeptide(L)'
;MSAAFGSAGGQGESDALAADGIPARIDTPGQMVSAMRLLQGDLACEAEQISLGDVDTASLGFLAAETERFARALHRFGWLAAQR
;
A
#
# COMPACT_ATOMS: atom_id res chain seq x y z
N MET A 1 -45.13 -10.47 -5.63
CA MET A 1 -44.15 -10.43 -4.52
C MET A 1 -42.80 -10.81 -5.10
N SER A 2 -41.95 -9.84 -5.46
CA SER A 2 -40.63 -10.09 -6.05
C SER A 2 -39.56 -9.71 -5.02
N ALA A 3 -38.72 -10.68 -4.65
CA ALA A 3 -37.62 -10.49 -3.72
C ALA A 3 -36.47 -9.73 -4.40
N ALA A 4 -36.01 -8.66 -3.75
CA ALA A 4 -34.81 -7.94 -4.10
C ALA A 4 -33.58 -8.78 -3.69
N PHE A 5 -32.70 -9.08 -4.62
CA PHE A 5 -31.36 -9.59 -4.32
C PHE A 5 -30.47 -8.41 -3.91
N GLY A 6 -30.36 -8.18 -2.60
CA GLY A 6 -29.32 -7.34 -2.02
C GLY A 6 -27.98 -8.04 -2.13
N SER A 7 -27.14 -7.60 -3.05
CA SER A 7 -25.73 -7.99 -3.11
C SER A 7 -24.94 -7.05 -2.19
N ALA A 8 -24.87 -7.41 -0.91
CA ALA A 8 -23.98 -6.78 0.06
C ALA A 8 -22.93 -7.81 0.47
N GLY A 9 -21.68 -7.60 0.08
CA GLY A 9 -20.58 -8.42 0.53
C GLY A 9 -19.27 -8.12 -0.19
N GLY A 10 -18.36 -7.42 0.51
CA GLY A 10 -16.93 -7.58 0.24
C GLY A 10 -16.14 -6.36 -0.24
N GLN A 11 -16.60 -5.12 -0.05
CA GLN A 11 -15.80 -3.92 -0.38
C GLN A 11 -15.21 -3.18 0.83
N GLY A 12 -15.54 -3.58 2.06
CA GLY A 12 -15.11 -2.85 3.26
C GLY A 12 -13.67 -3.15 3.75
N GLU A 13 -13.12 -4.33 3.44
CA GLU A 13 -11.79 -4.71 3.96
C GLU A 13 -10.61 -4.22 3.10
N SER A 14 -10.84 -4.01 1.80
CA SER A 14 -9.80 -3.47 0.91
C SER A 14 -9.60 -1.97 1.06
N ASP A 15 -10.65 -1.24 1.44
CA ASP A 15 -10.64 0.22 1.60
C ASP A 15 -10.08 0.65 2.98
N ALA A 16 -10.26 -0.19 4.01
CA ALA A 16 -9.71 0.06 5.35
C ALA A 16 -8.17 -0.03 5.40
N LEU A 17 -7.54 -0.75 4.47
CA LEU A 17 -6.08 -0.83 4.35
C LEU A 17 -5.47 0.40 3.65
N ALA A 18 -6.26 1.19 2.93
CA ALA A 18 -5.77 2.37 2.22
C ALA A 18 -5.57 3.60 3.13
N ALA A 19 -6.19 3.60 4.32
CA ALA A 19 -6.15 4.75 5.21
C ALA A 19 -4.89 4.83 6.11
N ASP A 20 -4.10 3.76 6.23
CA ASP A 20 -3.05 3.62 7.27
C ASP A 20 -1.61 3.58 6.74
N GLY A 21 -1.40 3.86 5.44
CA GLY A 21 -0.07 3.83 4.82
C GLY A 21 0.54 2.43 4.72
N ILE A 22 1.86 2.35 4.59
CA ILE A 22 2.57 1.08 4.49
C ILE A 22 2.63 0.39 5.85
N PRO A 23 2.18 -0.87 5.96
CA PRO A 23 2.18 -1.58 7.22
C PRO A 23 3.61 -1.86 7.70
N ALA A 24 3.82 -1.76 9.02
CA ALA A 24 5.11 -2.07 9.65
C ALA A 24 5.52 -3.55 9.51
N ARG A 25 4.59 -4.43 9.13
CA ARG A 25 4.80 -5.87 8.98
C ARG A 25 3.98 -6.42 7.81
N ILE A 26 4.61 -7.30 7.03
CA ILE A 26 3.98 -8.08 5.97
C ILE A 26 4.00 -9.54 6.42
N ASP A 27 2.82 -10.14 6.57
CA ASP A 27 2.66 -11.54 6.99
C ASP A 27 2.15 -12.43 5.85
N THR A 28 1.68 -11.82 4.76
CA THR A 28 1.12 -12.55 3.61
C THR A 28 1.56 -11.92 2.28
N PRO A 29 1.63 -12.71 1.20
CA PRO A 29 1.84 -12.17 -0.15
C PRO A 29 0.77 -11.16 -0.58
N GLY A 30 -0.47 -11.31 -0.11
CA GLY A 30 -1.56 -10.36 -0.37
C GLY A 30 -1.25 -8.97 0.18
N GLN A 31 -0.80 -8.89 1.44
CA GLN A 31 -0.38 -7.62 2.05
C GLN A 31 0.81 -6.98 1.32
N MET A 32 1.77 -7.80 0.84
CA MET A 32 2.88 -7.32 0.04
C MET A 32 2.39 -6.63 -1.25
N VAL A 33 1.46 -7.27 -1.98
CA VAL A 33 0.91 -6.71 -3.22
C VAL A 33 0.14 -5.43 -2.95
N SER A 34 -0.69 -5.39 -1.90
CA SER A 34 -1.43 -4.17 -1.54
C SER A 34 -0.49 -3.01 -1.19
N ALA A 35 0.52 -3.24 -0.35
CA ALA A 35 1.49 -2.21 0.01
C ALA A 35 2.31 -1.72 -1.20
N MET A 36 2.69 -2.63 -2.12
CA MET A 36 3.40 -2.25 -3.34
C MET A 36 2.52 -1.40 -4.27
N ARG A 37 1.22 -1.67 -4.36
CA ARG A 37 0.28 -0.86 -5.15
C ARG A 37 0.10 0.54 -4.58
N LEU A 38 0.05 0.69 -3.25
CA LEU A 38 0.01 2.00 -2.59
C LEU A 38 1.26 2.82 -2.94
N LEU A 39 2.46 2.27 -2.72
CA LEU A 39 3.71 2.96 -3.07
C LEU A 39 3.80 3.34 -4.55
N GLN A 40 3.31 2.48 -5.45
CA GLN A 40 3.28 2.79 -6.88
C GLN A 40 2.34 3.97 -7.21
N GLY A 41 1.19 4.04 -6.55
CA GLY A 41 0.25 5.15 -6.69
C GLY A 41 0.87 6.46 -6.19
N ASP A 42 1.44 6.44 -4.99
CA ASP A 42 2.08 7.62 -4.39
C ASP A 42 3.26 8.11 -5.24
N LEU A 43 4.11 7.18 -5.71
CA LEU A 43 5.23 7.52 -6.59
C LEU A 43 4.78 8.09 -7.93
N ALA A 44 3.71 7.57 -8.51
CA ALA A 44 3.15 8.09 -9.76
C ALA A 44 2.60 9.51 -9.57
N CYS A 45 1.93 9.77 -8.45
CA CYS A 45 1.44 11.10 -8.08
C CYS A 45 2.60 12.10 -7.94
N GLU A 46 3.64 11.74 -7.17
CA GLU A 46 4.83 12.59 -7.01
C GLU A 46 5.55 12.84 -8.35
N ALA A 47 5.67 11.81 -9.19
CA ALA A 47 6.29 11.96 -10.51
C ALA A 47 5.52 12.93 -11.42
N GLU A 48 4.18 12.90 -11.35
CA GLU A 48 3.32 13.85 -12.07
C GLU A 48 3.53 15.28 -11.55
N GLN A 49 3.53 15.49 -10.24
CA GLN A 49 3.77 16.82 -9.63
C GLN A 49 5.15 17.39 -9.99
N ILE A 50 6.20 16.57 -9.89
CA ILE A 50 7.56 16.96 -10.28
C ILE A 50 7.61 17.38 -11.76
N SER A 51 6.89 16.68 -12.63
CA SER A 51 6.85 17.01 -14.05
C SER A 51 6.20 18.36 -14.35
N LEU A 52 5.30 18.81 -13.47
CA LEU A 52 4.65 20.12 -13.50
C LEU A 52 5.50 21.22 -12.82
N GLY A 53 6.65 20.86 -12.25
CA GLY A 53 7.54 21.77 -11.53
C GLY A 53 7.13 22.04 -10.09
N ASP A 54 6.15 21.30 -9.57
CA ASP A 54 5.75 21.35 -8.16
C ASP A 54 6.48 20.26 -7.39
N VAL A 55 7.42 20.66 -6.53
CA VAL A 55 8.28 19.73 -5.79
C VAL A 55 8.10 19.97 -4.29
N ASP A 56 7.33 19.10 -3.65
CA ASP A 56 7.22 19.07 -2.20
C ASP A 56 8.24 18.11 -1.58
N THR A 57 9.30 18.69 -1.01
CA THR A 57 10.35 17.92 -0.34
C THR A 57 9.88 17.18 0.91
N ALA A 58 8.81 17.64 1.57
CA ALA A 58 8.25 16.95 2.72
C ALA A 58 7.51 15.67 2.28
N SER A 59 6.72 15.76 1.20
CA SER A 59 6.04 14.62 0.61
C SER A 59 7.03 13.55 0.12
N LEU A 60 8.09 13.97 -0.59
CA LEU A 60 9.16 13.06 -1.01
C LEU A 60 9.88 12.41 0.17
N GLY A 61 10.12 13.15 1.26
CA GLY A 61 10.69 12.61 2.49
C GLY A 61 9.77 11.56 3.14
N PHE A 62 8.46 11.79 3.14
CA PHE A 62 7.47 10.84 3.62
C PHE A 62 7.45 9.57 2.76
N LEU A 63 7.40 9.71 1.42
CA LEU A 63 7.43 8.57 0.50
C LEU A 63 8.70 7.73 0.64
N ALA A 64 9.86 8.38 0.87
CA ALA A 64 11.11 7.68 1.15
C ALA A 64 11.03 6.85 2.45
N ALA A 65 10.43 7.40 3.52
CA ALA A 65 10.25 6.68 4.78
C ALA A 65 9.29 5.49 4.65
N GLU A 66 8.20 5.64 3.89
CA GLU A 66 7.25 4.56 3.59
C GLU A 66 7.91 3.44 2.76
N THR A 67 8.71 3.81 1.76
CA THR A 67 9.49 2.87 0.94
C THR A 67 10.48 2.07 1.80
N GLU A 68 11.18 2.74 2.72
CA GLU A 68 12.10 2.09 3.64
C GLU A 68 11.38 1.14 4.62
N ARG A 69 10.20 1.53 5.10
CA ARG A 69 9.35 0.65 5.92
C ARG A 69 8.92 -0.59 5.15
N PHE A 70 8.47 -0.45 3.91
CA PHE A 70 8.11 -1.57 3.04
C PHE A 70 9.29 -2.52 2.84
N ALA A 71 10.48 -1.99 2.52
CA ALA A 71 11.68 -2.79 2.29
C ALA A 71 12.06 -3.63 3.53
N ARG A 72 11.99 -3.04 4.73
CA ARG A 72 12.22 -3.76 5.99
C ARG A 72 11.19 -4.86 6.23
N ALA A 73 9.91 -4.57 5.99
CA ALA A 73 8.83 -5.54 6.16
C ALA A 73 8.98 -6.72 5.17
N LEU A 74 9.33 -6.44 3.92
CA LEU A 74 9.57 -7.44 2.88
C LEU A 74 10.78 -8.32 3.21
N HIS A 75 11.88 -7.71 3.65
CA HIS A 75 13.07 -8.48 4.04
C HIS A 75 12.76 -9.45 5.17
N ARG A 76 12.04 -9.00 6.21
CA ARG A 76 11.59 -9.84 7.31
C ARG A 76 10.70 -10.98 6.83
N PHE A 77 9.72 -10.69 5.96
CA PHE A 77 8.84 -11.71 5.38
C PHE A 77 9.65 -12.79 4.65
N GLY A 78 10.60 -12.38 3.79
CA GLY A 78 11.47 -13.31 3.08
C GLY A 78 12.32 -14.18 4.01
N TRP A 79 12.89 -13.59 5.06
CA TRP A 79 13.67 -14.33 6.07
C TRP A 79 12.83 -15.38 6.81
N LEU A 80 11.59 -15.06 7.16
CA LEU A 80 10.66 -16.01 7.80
C LEU A 80 10.21 -17.12 6.85
N ALA A 81 9.97 -16.79 5.57
CA ALA A 81 9.59 -17.77 4.56
C ALA A 81 10.70 -18.79 4.29
N ALA A 82 11.97 -18.38 4.38
CA ALA A 82 13.13 -19.27 4.20
C ALA A 82 13.39 -20.22 5.39
N GLN A 83 12.74 -20.02 6.54
CA GLN A 83 12.86 -20.87 7.73
C GLN A 83 11.79 -21.96 7.82
N ARG A 84 10.84 -21.98 6.88
CA ARG A 84 9.75 -22.97 6.82
C ARG A 84 10.04 -23.98 5.72
#